data_AF-A0A8T6U215-F1
#
_entry.id   AF-A0A8T6U215-F1
#
_cell.length_a   1.000
_cell.length_b   1.000
_cell.length_c   1.000
_cell.angle_alpha   90.00
_cell.angle_beta   90.00
_cell.angle_gamma   90.00
#
_symmetry.space_group_name_H-M   'P 1'
#
loop_
_entity.id
_entity.type
_entity.pdbx_description
1 polymer ?
#
loop_
_entity_poly.entity_id
_entity_poly.type
_entity_poly.pdbx_seq_one_letter_code
_entity_poly.pdbx_strand_id
1 'polypeptide(L)' 'MAMIHTGLGNTDQAFHWLEKAVDEHSYLLIYLNVDPILDSLRGDKRFKRIKKKMGFAEES' A
#
# COMPACT_ATOMS: atom_id res chain seq x y z
N MET A 1 -9.90 2.99 3.25
CA MET A 1 -10.48 1.74 2.71
C MET A 1 -9.46 0.62 2.57
N ALA A 2 -8.23 0.88 2.09
CA ALA A 2 -7.20 -0.16 1.94
C ALA A 2 -7.00 -1.05 3.18
N MET A 3 -6.84 -0.46 4.37
CA MET A 3 -6.67 -1.19 5.63
C MET A 3 -7.85 -2.12 5.97
N ILE A 4 -9.08 -1.65 5.76
CA ILE A 4 -10.30 -2.46 6.00
C ILE A 4 -10.32 -3.68 5.09
N HIS A 5 -10.09 -3.48 3.79
CA HIS A 5 -10.02 -4.59 2.84
C HIS A 5 -8.85 -5.52 3.13
N THR A 6 -7.74 -5.00 3.67
CA THR A 6 -6.59 -5.82 4.09
C THR A 6 -6.96 -6.71 5.28
N GLY A 7 -7.59 -6.16 6.31
CA GLY A 7 -8.05 -6.93 7.48
C GLY A 7 -9.11 -7.98 7.13
N LEU A 8 -9.88 -7.76 6.06
CA LEU A 8 -10.85 -8.74 5.52
C LEU A 8 -10.21 -9.79 4.59
N GLY A 9 -8.89 -9.76 4.36
CA GLY A 9 -8.21 -10.66 3.42
C GLY A 9 -8.50 -10.36 1.94
N ASN A 10 -9.18 -9.25 1.63
CA ASN A 10 -9.54 -8.84 0.28
C ASN A 10 -8.37 -8.10 -0.38
N THR A 11 -7.30 -8.83 -0.68
CA THR A 11 -6.03 -8.31 -1.20
C THR A 11 -6.20 -7.43 -2.44
N ASP A 12 -7.03 -7.83 -3.40
CA ASP A 12 -7.22 -7.07 -4.65
C ASP A 12 -7.88 -5.71 -4.42
N GLN A 13 -8.90 -5.67 -3.56
CA GLN A 13 -9.55 -4.42 -3.17
C GLN A 13 -8.62 -3.54 -2.34
N ALA A 14 -7.80 -4.14 -1.46
CA ALA A 14 -6.79 -3.39 -0.72
C ALA A 14 -5.82 -2.67 -1.67
N PHE A 15 -5.33 -3.37 -2.69
CA PHE A 15 -4.45 -2.77 -3.71
C PHE A 15 -5.14 -1.72 -4.57
N HIS A 16 -6.41 -1.93 -4.96
CA HIS A 16 -7.18 -0.91 -5.68
C HIS A 16 -7.22 0.41 -4.89
N TRP A 17 -7.51 0.33 -3.59
CA TRP A 17 -7.53 1.51 -2.73
C TRP A 17 -6.16 2.11 -2.45
N LEU A 18 -5.10 1.30 -2.40
CA LEU A 18 -3.73 1.81 -2.27
C LEU A 18 -3.29 2.56 -3.53
N GLU A 19 -3.60 2.04 -4.73
CA GLU A 19 -3.28 2.74 -5.97
C GLU A 19 -4.03 4.07 -6.08
N LYS A 20 -5.32 4.07 -5.75
CA LYS A 20 -6.10 5.31 -5.68
C LYS A 20 -5.51 6.31 -4.67
N ALA A 21 -5.07 5.84 -3.50
CA ALA A 21 -4.41 6.70 -2.51
C ALA A 21 -3.10 7.33 -3.03
N VAL A 22 -2.35 6.61 -3.88
CA VAL A 22 -1.15 7.14 -4.56
C VAL A 22 -1.54 8.24 -5.55
N ASP A 23 -2.53 7.98 -6.40
CA ASP A 23 -2.97 8.96 -7.39
C ASP A 23 -3.52 10.25 -6.72
N GLU A 24 -4.21 10.10 -5.60
CA GLU A 24 -4.75 11.21 -4.79
C GLU A 24 -3.71 11.89 -3.89
N HIS A 25 -2.46 11.43 -3.86
CA HIS A 25 -1.43 11.89 -2.92
C HIS A 25 -1.92 11.89 -1.46
N SER A 26 -2.67 10.84 -1.10
CA SER A 26 -3.31 10.72 0.20
C SER A 26 -2.28 10.63 1.32
N TYR A 27 -2.49 11.41 2.37
CA TYR A 27 -1.67 11.35 3.59
C TYR A 27 -1.68 9.96 4.24
N LEU A 28 -2.67 9.11 3.97
CA LEU A 28 -2.74 7.75 4.53
C LEU A 28 -1.56 6.87 4.13
N LEU A 29 -0.85 7.22 3.05
CA LEU A 29 0.32 6.48 2.61
C LEU A 29 1.51 6.60 3.56
N ILE A 30 1.50 7.53 4.53
CA ILE A 30 2.53 7.57 5.59
C ILE A 30 2.54 6.28 6.42
N TYR A 31 1.38 5.61 6.52
CA TYR A 31 1.24 4.37 7.27
C TYR A 31 1.67 3.14 6.49
N LEU A 32 1.94 3.27 5.19
CA LEU A 32 2.21 2.16 4.28
C LEU A 32 3.34 1.24 4.77
N ASN A 33 4.40 1.82 5.34
CA ASN A 33 5.57 1.07 5.82
C ASN A 33 5.54 0.75 7.32
N VAL A 34 4.60 1.28 8.10
CA VAL A 34 4.59 1.14 9.57
C VAL A 34 3.41 0.35 10.10
N ASP A 35 2.28 0.35 9.41
CA ASP A 35 1.08 -0.30 9.91
C ASP A 35 1.17 -1.84 9.76
N PRO A 36 1.07 -2.61 10.85
CA PRO A 36 1.11 -4.07 10.80
C PRO A 36 -0.03 -4.68 9.99
N ILE A 37 -1.17 -4.00 9.83
CA ILE A 37 -2.29 -4.54 9.05
C ILE A 37 -1.87 -4.79 7.60
N LEU A 38 -0.90 -4.02 7.09
CA LEU A 38 -0.39 -4.11 5.73
C LEU A 38 0.72 -5.17 5.57
N ASP A 39 1.17 -5.83 6.64
CA ASP A 39 2.23 -6.84 6.58
C ASP A 39 1.88 -7.98 5.63
N SER A 40 0.60 -8.36 5.58
CA SER A 40 0.07 -9.34 4.63
C SER A 40 0.25 -8.94 3.15
N LEU A 41 0.34 -7.64 2.86
CA LEU A 41 0.51 -7.10 1.51
C LEU A 41 1.98 -6.89 1.13
N ARG A 42 2.90 -6.79 2.10
CA ARG A 42 4.32 -6.46 1.84
C ARG A 42 5.04 -7.48 0.98
N GLY A 43 4.61 -8.74 1.01
CA GLY A 43 5.15 -9.81 0.17
C GLY A 43 4.70 -9.75 -1.30
N ASP A 44 3.64 -9.01 -1.62
CA ASP A 44 3.10 -8.93 -2.97
C ASP A 44 3.91 -7.94 -3.83
N LYS A 45 4.23 -8.35 -5.06
CA LYS A 45 4.95 -7.51 -6.05
C LYS A 45 4.26 -6.16 -6.31
N ARG A 46 2.94 -6.06 -6.15
CA ARG A 46 2.16 -4.82 -6.30
C ARG A 46 2.51 -3.80 -5.22
N PHE A 47 2.85 -4.25 -4.02
CA PHE A 47 3.27 -3.36 -2.93
C PHE A 47 4.58 -2.65 -3.27
N LYS A 48 5.56 -3.37 -3.83
CA LYS A 48 6.81 -2.77 -4.33
C LYS A 48 6.55 -1.73 -5.43
N ARG A 49 5.61 -2.00 -6.35
CA ARG A 49 5.22 -1.05 -7.40
C ARG A 49 4.64 0.25 -6.82
N ILE A 50 3.79 0.15 -5.80
CA ILE A 50 3.21 1.31 -5.12
C ILE A 50 4.31 2.15 -4.47
N LYS A 51 5.25 1.54 -3.74
CA LYS A 51 6.38 2.27 -3.15
C LYS A 51 7.22 3.01 -4.19
N LYS A 52 7.48 2.37 -5.34
CA LYS A 52 8.21 2.99 -6.46
C LYS A 52 7.46 4.19 -7.05
N LYS A 53 6.13 4.10 -7.19
CA LYS A 53 5.29 5.22 -7.65
C LYS A 53 5.32 6.42 -6.70
N MET A 54 5.46 6.18 -5.40
CA MET A 54 5.57 7.24 -4.39
C MET A 54 6.93 7.96 -4.38
N GLY A 55 7.90 7.53 -5.20
CA GLY A 55 9.21 8.18 -5.24
C GLY A 55 10.17 7.75 -4.11
N PHE A 56 9.84 6.69 -3.35
CA PHE A 56 10.84 6.02 -2.52
C PHE A 56 11.81 5.29 -3.45
N ALA A 57 12.88 5.97 -3.86
CA ALA A 57 14.04 5.33 -4.45
C ALA A 57 14.61 4.34 -3.43
N GLU A 58 14.89 3.11 -3.88
CA GLU A 58 15.64 2.16 -3.07
C GLU A 58 16.99 2.81 -2.74
N GLU A 59 17.24 3.13 -1.46
CA GLU A 59 18.59 3.43 -0.99
C GLU A 59 19.46 2.21 -1.31
N SER A 60 20.50 2.46 -2.11
CA SER A 60 21.47 1.49 -2.61
C SER A 60 22.44 1.04 -1.52
#